data_AF-A0A2Z6RXR7-F1
#
_entry.id   AF-A0A2Z6RXR7-F1
#
_cell.length_a   1.000
_cell.length_b   1.000
_cell.length_c   1.000
_cell.angle_alpha   90.00
_cell.angle_beta   90.00
_cell.angle_gamma   90.00
#
_symmetry.space_group_name_H-M   'P 1'
#
loop_
_entity.id
_entity.type
_entity.pdbx_description
1 polymer ?
#
loop_
_entity_poly.entity_id
_entity_poly.type
_entity_poly.pdbx_seq_one_letter_code
_entity_poly.pdbx_strand_id
1 'polypeptide(L)'
;MTTNNIDILGLAETNVNKNILRILEHTVQDKFKLYFTTEEKKGTGIGFLVKKEFAIYVQQFQHFEGRIDFIDFYTKKKKIRIVQAYINVQDKEKPQVKRLYKQIEHWTNQCLDSFVKDIIIMGDFNTKWNEYELLDASHWRHDIFNYFKKHFIKESTSVFCDDISDMYTYIPNNPNHAHNKIDYI
;
A
#
# COMPACT_ATOMS: atom_id res chain seq x y z
N MET A 1 3.13 -9.09 22.61
CA MET A 1 2.18 -8.78 21.52
C MET A 1 1.50 -10.08 21.11
N THR A 2 0.23 -10.26 21.47
CA THR A 2 -0.63 -11.26 20.83
C THR A 2 -0.61 -10.96 19.33
N THR A 3 0.00 -11.83 18.54
CA THR A 3 0.03 -11.66 17.08
C THR A 3 -1.41 -11.75 16.58
N ASN A 4 -1.93 -10.71 15.94
CA ASN A 4 -3.30 -10.62 15.40
C ASN A 4 -3.59 -11.62 14.25
N ASN A 5 -3.02 -12.85 14.28
CA ASN A 5 -3.09 -13.84 13.21
C ASN A 5 -2.90 -13.21 11.82
N ILE A 6 -1.91 -12.33 11.70
CA ILE A 6 -1.62 -11.63 10.45
C ILE A 6 -0.92 -12.59 9.49
N ASP A 7 -1.51 -12.79 8.32
CA ASP A 7 -0.94 -13.63 7.27
C ASP A 7 -0.03 -12.84 6.33
N ILE A 8 -0.40 -11.59 6.02
CA ILE A 8 0.36 -10.69 5.15
C ILE A 8 0.30 -9.29 5.76
N LEU A 9 1.47 -8.66 5.92
CA LEU A 9 1.61 -7.30 6.42
C LEU A 9 2.43 -6.47 5.44
N GLY A 10 1.85 -5.41 4.91
CA GLY A 10 2.58 -4.37 4.19
C GLY A 10 3.23 -3.39 5.17
N LEU A 11 4.46 -2.97 4.88
CA LEU A 11 5.24 -2.02 5.65
C LEU A 11 5.64 -0.85 4.76
N ALA A 12 5.54 0.37 5.28
CA ALA A 12 5.94 1.61 4.61
C ALA A 12 6.85 2.44 5.53
N GLU A 13 7.58 3.41 4.98
CA GLU A 13 8.48 4.31 5.72
C GLU A 13 9.49 3.63 6.64
N THR A 14 9.95 2.42 6.28
CA THR A 14 10.76 1.66 7.24
C THR A 14 12.13 2.30 7.51
N ASN A 15 12.65 3.07 6.55
CA ASN A 15 13.95 3.75 6.65
C ASN A 15 15.10 2.79 7.05
N VAL A 16 14.96 1.50 6.73
CA VAL A 16 15.93 0.48 7.14
C VAL A 16 17.10 0.44 6.18
N ASN A 17 18.31 0.53 6.73
CA ASN A 17 19.52 0.18 6.00
C ASN A 17 19.72 -1.34 5.97
N LYS A 18 20.70 -1.81 5.18
CA LYS A 18 20.99 -3.24 5.00
C LYS A 18 21.29 -3.98 6.31
N ASN A 19 21.94 -3.33 7.28
CA ASN A 19 22.26 -3.95 8.56
C ASN A 19 21.01 -4.17 9.40
N ILE A 20 20.15 -3.15 9.49
CA ILE A 20 18.87 -3.24 10.20
C ILE A 20 17.95 -4.25 9.53
N LEU A 21 17.92 -4.28 8.19
CA LEU A 21 17.13 -5.26 7.45
C LEU A 21 17.53 -6.70 7.81
N ARG A 22 18.84 -6.96 7.91
CA ARG A 22 19.37 -8.30 8.24
C ARG A 22 18.99 -8.73 9.66
N ILE A 23 18.98 -7.78 10.60
CA ILE A 23 18.49 -8.01 11.97
C ILE A 23 17.00 -8.30 11.94
N LEU A 24 16.21 -7.49 11.24
CA LEU A 24 14.76 -7.67 11.12
C LEU A 24 14.41 -9.03 10.54
N GLU A 25 15.09 -9.42 9.44
CA GLU A 25 14.94 -10.73 8.83
C GLU A 25 15.21 -11.85 9.84
N HIS A 26 16.32 -11.80 10.57
CA HIS A 26 16.63 -12.79 11.60
C HIS A 26 15.61 -12.82 12.75
N THR A 27 15.04 -11.67 13.15
CA THR A 27 14.05 -11.59 14.24
C THR A 27 12.71 -12.20 13.86
N VAL A 28 12.28 -12.05 12.60
CA VAL A 28 10.96 -12.49 12.14
C VAL A 28 10.98 -13.82 11.40
N GLN A 29 12.18 -14.33 11.05
CA GLN A 29 12.35 -15.48 10.17
C GLN A 29 11.59 -16.71 10.64
N ASP A 30 11.32 -16.91 11.93
CA ASP A 30 10.62 -18.11 12.39
C ASP A 30 9.18 -18.18 11.88
N LYS A 31 8.53 -17.02 11.72
CA LYS A 31 7.10 -16.92 11.37
C LYS A 31 6.85 -16.32 10.00
N PHE A 32 7.70 -15.39 9.57
CA PHE A 32 7.51 -14.60 8.35
C PHE A 32 8.70 -14.72 7.42
N LYS A 33 8.42 -14.60 6.13
CA LYS A 33 9.40 -14.31 5.10
C LYS A 33 9.26 -12.84 4.72
N LEU A 34 10.39 -12.15 4.67
CA LEU A 34 10.46 -10.75 4.34
C LEU A 34 10.68 -10.56 2.83
N TYR A 35 9.88 -9.72 2.21
CA TYR A 35 9.99 -9.28 0.81
C TYR A 35 10.19 -7.78 0.84
N PHE A 36 11.42 -7.33 0.68
CA PHE A 36 11.78 -5.94 0.97
C PHE A 36 12.80 -5.42 -0.03
N THR A 37 12.82 -4.10 -0.24
CA THR A 37 13.89 -3.43 -0.98
C THR A 37 14.48 -2.32 -0.14
N THR A 38 15.82 -2.33 0.01
CA THR A 38 16.53 -1.24 0.69
C THR A 38 16.88 -0.15 -0.31
N GLU A 39 16.43 1.07 -0.03
CA GLU A 39 16.87 2.29 -0.70
C GLU A 39 17.61 3.15 0.33
N GLU A 40 18.72 3.77 -0.05
CA GLU A 40 19.53 4.58 0.88
C GLU A 40 18.91 5.95 1.17
N LYS A 41 17.86 6.34 0.42
CA LYS A 41 17.17 7.62 0.57
C LYS A 41 16.26 7.61 1.80
N LYS A 42 16.43 8.58 2.71
CA LYS A 42 15.49 8.80 3.81
C LYS A 42 14.06 9.06 3.30
N GLY A 43 13.09 8.58 4.06
CA GLY A 43 11.66 8.60 3.70
C GLY A 43 11.32 7.60 2.60
N THR A 44 12.07 6.49 2.49
CA THR A 44 11.78 5.38 1.58
C THR A 44 11.89 4.04 2.33
N GLY A 45 11.50 2.96 1.67
CA GLY A 45 11.51 1.63 2.25
C GLY A 45 10.09 1.10 2.36
N ILE A 46 9.82 0.08 1.55
CA ILE A 46 8.53 -0.59 1.47
C ILE A 46 8.77 -2.10 1.32
N GLY A 47 7.83 -2.88 1.82
CA GLY A 47 7.90 -4.34 1.69
C GLY A 47 6.76 -5.06 2.37
N PHE A 48 6.81 -6.38 2.29
CA PHE A 48 5.87 -7.29 2.90
C PHE A 48 6.54 -8.23 3.90
N LEU A 49 5.87 -8.45 5.03
CA LEU A 49 6.05 -9.65 5.84
C LEU A 49 4.95 -10.63 5.45
N VAL A 50 5.35 -11.78 4.91
CA VAL A 50 4.43 -12.85 4.51
C VAL A 50 4.62 -14.03 5.44
N LYS A 51 3.56 -14.48 6.10
CA LYS A 51 3.61 -15.65 6.98
C LYS A 51 4.09 -16.86 6.18
N LYS A 52 5.02 -17.63 6.74
CA LYS A 52 5.78 -18.67 6.02
C LYS A 52 4.91 -19.66 5.24
N GLU A 53 3.77 -20.04 5.80
CA GLU A 53 2.83 -20.97 5.16
C GLU A 53 2.22 -20.42 3.86
N PHE A 54 2.17 -19.10 3.69
CA PHE A 54 1.73 -18.43 2.46
C PHE A 54 2.88 -18.09 1.51
N ALA A 55 4.12 -18.03 2.01
CA ALA A 55 5.29 -17.68 1.22
C ALA A 55 5.53 -18.65 0.04
N ILE A 56 5.08 -19.90 0.15
CA ILE A 56 5.14 -20.91 -0.93
C ILE A 56 4.30 -20.53 -2.16
N TYR A 57 3.29 -19.67 -1.99
CA TYR A 57 2.42 -19.24 -3.09
C TYR A 57 2.93 -17.99 -3.78
N VAL A 58 3.95 -17.32 -3.25
CA VAL A 58 4.52 -16.11 -3.86
C VAL A 58 5.23 -16.47 -5.15
N GLN A 59 4.78 -15.87 -6.25
CA GLN A 59 5.35 -16.11 -7.59
C GLN A 59 6.16 -14.93 -8.11
N GLN A 60 5.77 -13.71 -7.72
CA GLN A 60 6.41 -12.50 -8.20
C GLN A 60 6.40 -11.46 -7.10
N PHE A 61 7.49 -10.71 -7.01
CA PHE A 61 7.61 -9.52 -6.20
C PHE A 61 8.34 -8.48 -7.05
N GLN A 62 7.79 -7.27 -7.13
CA GLN A 62 8.43 -6.14 -7.81
C GLN A 62 8.24 -4.88 -7.00
N HIS A 63 9.22 -3.99 -7.05
CA HIS A 63 9.20 -2.71 -6.38
C HIS A 63 9.42 -1.59 -7.40
N PHE A 64 9.03 -0.36 -7.04
CA PHE A 64 9.25 0.82 -7.85
C PHE A 64 9.56 2.03 -6.96
N GLU A 65 10.72 2.66 -7.23
CA GLU A 65 11.24 3.85 -6.55
C GLU A 65 11.25 3.79 -5.00
N GLY A 66 11.23 2.59 -4.40
CA GLY A 66 11.20 2.39 -2.94
C GLY A 66 9.95 2.93 -2.24
N ARG A 67 8.87 3.12 -3.00
CA ARG A 67 7.62 3.79 -2.59
C ARG A 67 6.38 2.96 -2.86
N ILE A 68 6.43 2.05 -3.82
CA ILE A 68 5.37 1.10 -4.10
C ILE A 68 5.99 -0.25 -4.42
N ASP A 69 5.30 -1.32 -4.11
CA ASP A 69 5.62 -2.67 -4.56
C ASP A 69 4.35 -3.47 -4.79
N PHE A 70 4.51 -4.61 -5.45
CA PHE A 70 3.46 -5.62 -5.46
C PHE A 70 4.04 -6.99 -5.20
N ILE A 71 3.17 -7.86 -4.71
CA ILE A 71 3.42 -9.29 -4.54
C ILE A 71 2.26 -10.09 -5.14
N ASP A 72 2.60 -11.10 -5.93
CA ASP A 72 1.63 -12.01 -6.55
C ASP A 72 1.63 -13.35 -5.81
N PHE A 73 0.44 -13.77 -5.38
CA PHE A 73 0.17 -15.08 -4.79
C PHE A 73 -0.63 -15.94 -5.73
N TYR A 74 -0.10 -17.09 -6.16
CA TYR A 74 -0.83 -18.07 -6.95
C TYR A 74 -1.09 -19.33 -6.14
N THR A 75 -2.36 -19.55 -5.84
CA THR A 75 -2.86 -20.83 -5.32
C THR A 75 -3.46 -21.64 -6.46
N LYS A 76 -3.84 -22.89 -6.18
CA LYS A 76 -4.58 -23.72 -7.17
C LYS A 76 -5.93 -23.12 -7.58
N LYS A 77 -6.55 -22.30 -6.72
CA LYS A 77 -7.92 -21.79 -6.92
C LYS A 77 -7.95 -20.31 -7.32
N LYS A 78 -7.00 -19.53 -6.84
CA LYS A 78 -7.00 -18.07 -6.90
C LYS A 78 -5.61 -17.53 -7.15
N LYS A 79 -5.55 -16.48 -7.95
CA LYS A 79 -4.36 -15.66 -8.14
C LYS A 79 -4.69 -14.26 -7.66
N ILE A 80 -3.86 -13.71 -6.79
CA ILE A 80 -4.09 -12.41 -6.15
C ILE A 80 -2.82 -11.58 -6.29
N ARG A 81 -2.97 -10.32 -6.71
CA ARG A 81 -1.94 -9.30 -6.59
C ARG A 81 -2.26 -8.41 -5.40
N ILE A 82 -1.29 -8.19 -4.53
CA ILE A 82 -1.38 -7.16 -3.49
C ILE A 82 -0.37 -6.08 -3.84
N VAL A 83 -0.85 -4.85 -4.06
CA VAL A 83 -0.03 -3.66 -4.24
C VAL A 83 0.04 -2.94 -2.89
N GLN A 84 1.23 -2.67 -2.40
CA GLN A 84 1.44 -1.85 -1.21
C GLN A 84 2.06 -0.52 -1.63
N ALA A 85 1.51 0.57 -1.10
CA ALA A 85 1.82 1.92 -1.53
C ALA A 85 2.20 2.83 -0.36
N TYR A 86 3.18 3.68 -0.61
CA TYR A 86 3.55 4.79 0.24
C TYR A 86 3.80 6.02 -0.62
N ILE A 87 2.81 6.90 -0.69
CA ILE A 87 2.80 8.06 -1.57
C ILE A 87 3.01 9.31 -0.75
N ASN A 88 4.12 10.03 -0.98
CA ASN A 88 4.36 11.30 -0.32
C ASN A 88 3.77 12.46 -1.13
N VAL A 89 2.53 12.84 -0.83
CA VAL A 89 1.76 13.82 -1.60
C VAL A 89 2.13 15.26 -1.22
N GLN A 90 3.25 15.75 -1.75
CA GLN A 90 3.72 17.14 -1.59
C GLN A 90 3.93 17.81 -2.95
N ASP A 91 3.76 19.13 -3.04
CA ASP A 91 3.89 19.85 -4.33
C ASP A 91 5.28 19.67 -4.97
N LYS A 92 6.34 19.69 -4.15
CA LYS A 92 7.71 19.43 -4.62
C LYS A 92 7.92 18.01 -5.17
N GLU A 93 7.12 17.04 -4.71
CA GLU A 93 7.19 15.63 -5.13
C GLU A 93 6.20 15.30 -6.25
N LYS A 94 5.40 16.27 -6.72
CA LYS A 94 4.37 16.07 -7.76
C LYS A 94 4.85 15.25 -8.97
N PRO A 95 6.06 15.47 -9.54
CA PRO A 95 6.55 14.63 -10.63
C PRO A 95 6.72 13.16 -10.24
N GLN A 96 7.22 12.86 -9.03
CA GLN A 96 7.34 11.49 -8.51
C GLN A 96 5.95 10.89 -8.27
N VAL A 97 5.05 11.61 -7.59
CA VAL A 97 3.69 11.11 -7.32
C VAL A 97 2.98 10.72 -8.61
N LYS A 98 3.09 11.52 -9.67
CA LYS A 98 2.51 11.18 -10.98
C LYS A 98 3.12 9.92 -11.60
N ARG A 99 4.42 9.65 -11.40
CA ARG A 99 5.03 8.39 -11.86
C ARG A 99 4.56 7.20 -11.04
N LEU A 100 4.45 7.36 -9.71
CA LEU A 100 3.93 6.33 -8.83
C LEU A 100 2.48 5.95 -9.20
N TYR A 101 1.61 6.95 -9.42
CA TYR A 101 0.23 6.72 -9.85
C TYR A 101 0.17 5.96 -11.17
N LYS A 102 0.91 6.41 -12.19
CA LYS A 102 0.98 5.69 -13.48
C LYS A 102 1.46 4.25 -13.33
N GLN A 103 2.39 3.99 -12.40
CA GLN A 103 2.89 2.64 -12.17
C GLN A 103 1.85 1.76 -11.47
N ILE A 104 1.11 2.30 -10.48
CA ILE A 104 -0.03 1.60 -9.85
C ILE A 104 -1.10 1.30 -10.90
N GLU A 105 -1.46 2.28 -11.74
CA GLU A 105 -2.41 2.10 -12.85
C GLU A 105 -1.95 1.00 -13.81
N HIS A 106 -0.67 1.00 -14.19
CA HIS A 106 -0.10 -0.04 -15.05
C HIS A 106 -0.22 -1.43 -14.44
N TRP A 107 0.19 -1.62 -13.18
CA TRP A 107 0.09 -2.91 -12.50
C TRP A 107 -1.36 -3.36 -12.25
N THR A 108 -2.27 -2.40 -12.08
CA THR A 108 -3.69 -2.65 -11.91
C THR A 108 -4.33 -3.07 -13.22
N ASN A 109 -4.08 -2.36 -14.31
CA ASN A 109 -4.57 -2.71 -15.65
C ASN A 109 -4.08 -4.09 -16.09
N GLN A 110 -2.84 -4.49 -15.77
CA GLN A 110 -2.37 -5.88 -16.01
C GLN A 110 -3.27 -6.95 -15.36
N CYS A 111 -3.86 -6.66 -14.20
CA CYS A 111 -4.77 -7.58 -13.52
C CYS A 111 -6.18 -7.49 -14.12
N LEU A 112 -6.69 -6.27 -14.32
CA LEU A 112 -8.03 -6.02 -14.85
C LEU A 112 -8.20 -6.55 -16.29
N ASP A 113 -7.23 -6.28 -17.17
CA ASP A 113 -7.30 -6.65 -18.59
C ASP A 113 -7.17 -8.16 -18.79
N SER A 114 -6.44 -8.85 -17.91
CA SER A 114 -6.30 -10.30 -18.00
C SER A 114 -7.50 -11.04 -17.40
N PHE A 115 -8.23 -10.43 -16.46
CA PHE A 115 -9.24 -11.11 -15.62
C PHE A 115 -8.71 -12.38 -14.93
N VAL A 116 -7.39 -12.54 -14.84
CA VAL A 116 -6.74 -13.75 -14.30
C VAL A 116 -6.46 -13.62 -12.81
N LYS A 117 -6.37 -12.39 -12.29
CA LYS A 117 -5.98 -12.11 -10.91
C LYS A 117 -6.96 -11.15 -10.25
N ASP A 118 -7.31 -11.45 -9.01
CA ASP A 118 -7.93 -10.47 -8.12
C ASP A 118 -6.84 -9.48 -7.66
N ILE A 119 -7.21 -8.24 -7.35
CA ILE A 119 -6.27 -7.21 -6.89
C ILE A 119 -6.71 -6.59 -5.57
N ILE A 120 -5.73 -6.38 -4.68
CA ILE A 120 -5.85 -5.58 -3.46
C ILE A 120 -4.81 -4.47 -3.56
N ILE A 121 -5.20 -3.24 -3.25
CA ILE A 121 -4.28 -2.09 -3.23
C ILE A 121 -4.37 -1.49 -1.83
N MET A 122 -3.26 -1.46 -1.11
CA MET A 122 -3.21 -1.01 0.27
C MET A 122 -2.08 -0.02 0.50
N GLY A 123 -2.13 0.69 1.63
CA GLY A 123 -1.02 1.48 2.15
C GLY A 123 -1.37 2.93 2.43
N ASP A 124 -0.34 3.76 2.64
CA ASP A 124 -0.47 5.17 2.98
C ASP A 124 -0.41 6.03 1.70
N PHE A 125 -1.53 6.66 1.39
CA PHE A 125 -1.66 7.53 0.21
C PHE A 125 -1.37 9.00 0.52
N ASN A 126 -1.20 9.39 1.79
CA ASN A 126 -1.11 10.79 2.26
C ASN A 126 -2.15 11.73 1.62
N THR A 127 -3.31 11.19 1.30
CA THR A 127 -4.42 11.93 0.72
C THR A 127 -5.74 11.39 1.25
N LYS A 128 -6.72 12.27 1.32
CA LYS A 128 -7.99 12.04 1.99
C LYS A 128 -9.07 11.71 0.98
N TRP A 129 -9.65 10.52 1.09
CA TRP A 129 -10.74 10.07 0.23
C TRP A 129 -11.99 10.94 0.41
N ASN A 130 -12.33 11.29 1.65
CA ASN A 130 -13.48 12.14 1.95
C ASN A 130 -13.33 13.58 1.41
N GLU A 131 -12.13 14.17 1.49
CA GLU A 131 -11.87 15.47 0.84
C GLU A 131 -12.06 15.35 -0.67
N TYR A 132 -11.57 14.27 -1.28
CA TYR A 132 -11.77 13.97 -2.71
C TYR A 132 -13.25 13.88 -3.10
N GLU A 133 -14.09 13.23 -2.31
CA GLU A 133 -15.53 13.10 -2.60
C GLU A 133 -16.28 14.44 -2.58
N LEU A 134 -15.76 15.44 -1.85
CA LEU A 134 -16.34 16.78 -1.72
C LEU A 134 -15.80 17.80 -2.74
N LEU A 135 -14.79 17.44 -3.55
CA LEU A 135 -14.18 18.38 -4.49
C LEU A 135 -14.99 18.51 -5.79
N ASP A 136 -15.37 19.74 -6.12
CA ASP A 136 -16.00 20.10 -7.41
C ASP A 136 -15.04 20.01 -8.61
N ALA A 137 -13.72 19.98 -8.37
CA ALA A 137 -12.70 19.97 -9.42
C ALA A 137 -11.58 18.96 -9.18
N SER A 138 -11.18 18.27 -10.24
CA SER A 138 -10.07 17.30 -10.21
C SER A 138 -8.75 17.97 -9.82
N HIS A 139 -8.15 17.50 -8.73
CA HIS A 139 -6.83 17.94 -8.30
C HIS A 139 -5.84 16.78 -8.37
N TRP A 140 -4.63 17.03 -8.86
CA TRP A 140 -3.64 15.98 -9.18
C TRP A 140 -3.31 15.03 -8.01
N ARG A 141 -3.46 15.52 -6.78
CA ARG A 141 -3.28 14.75 -5.53
C ARG A 141 -4.23 13.55 -5.47
N HIS A 142 -5.41 13.65 -6.07
CA HIS A 142 -6.47 12.65 -6.05
C HIS A 142 -6.62 11.91 -7.40
N ASP A 143 -5.71 12.10 -8.36
CA ASP A 143 -5.80 11.45 -9.69
C ASP A 143 -5.92 9.91 -9.57
N ILE A 144 -5.26 9.31 -8.58
CA ILE A 144 -5.36 7.87 -8.33
C ILE A 144 -6.76 7.43 -7.87
N PHE A 145 -7.47 8.26 -7.11
CA PHE A 145 -8.84 7.97 -6.67
C PHE A 145 -9.85 8.12 -7.81
N ASN A 146 -9.62 9.05 -8.73
CA ASN A 146 -10.37 9.12 -10.00
C ASN A 146 -10.22 7.81 -10.78
N TYR A 147 -8.99 7.29 -10.87
CA TYR A 147 -8.72 6.01 -11.53
C TYR A 147 -9.45 4.85 -10.82
N PHE A 148 -9.34 4.73 -9.49
CA PHE A 148 -10.04 3.69 -8.74
C PHE A 148 -11.56 3.73 -8.94
N LYS A 149 -12.17 4.91 -8.87
CA LYS A 149 -13.61 5.10 -9.11
C LYS A 149 -14.01 4.68 -10.53
N LYS A 150 -13.23 5.06 -11.55
CA LYS A 150 -13.47 4.69 -12.95
C LYS A 150 -13.40 3.17 -13.17
N HIS A 151 -12.53 2.48 -12.44
CA HIS A 151 -12.30 1.04 -12.58
C HIS A 151 -13.05 0.21 -11.52
N PHE A 152 -14.02 0.79 -10.82
CA PHE A 152 -14.83 0.15 -9.77
C PHE A 152 -14.02 -0.51 -8.66
N ILE A 153 -12.81 0.01 -8.37
CA ILE A 153 -12.01 -0.37 -7.22
C ILE A 153 -12.60 0.36 -6.01
N LYS A 154 -13.05 -0.42 -5.01
CA LYS A 154 -13.74 0.09 -3.83
C LYS A 154 -12.81 0.09 -2.64
N GLU A 155 -12.86 1.16 -1.86
CA GLU A 155 -12.21 1.22 -0.56
C GLU A 155 -12.99 0.33 0.42
N SER A 156 -12.29 -0.58 1.08
CA SER A 156 -12.88 -1.67 1.87
C SER A 156 -13.80 -1.18 2.99
N THR A 157 -13.45 -0.12 3.72
CA THR A 157 -14.30 0.34 4.82
C THR A 157 -15.61 0.94 4.32
N SER A 158 -15.63 1.58 3.15
CA SER A 158 -16.87 2.04 2.50
C SER A 158 -17.82 0.90 2.12
N VAL A 159 -17.33 -0.34 2.08
CA VAL A 159 -18.11 -1.54 1.77
C VAL A 159 -18.61 -2.24 3.04
N PHE A 160 -17.83 -2.22 4.12
CA PHE A 160 -18.08 -3.02 5.32
C PHE A 160 -18.52 -2.21 6.54
N CYS A 161 -18.36 -0.88 6.53
CA CYS A 161 -18.67 -0.01 7.65
C CYS A 161 -19.77 0.99 7.26
N ASP A 162 -20.86 1.00 8.02
CA ASP A 162 -21.97 1.93 7.81
C ASP A 162 -21.64 3.37 8.27
N ASP A 163 -20.74 3.49 9.25
CA ASP A 163 -20.25 4.77 9.76
C ASP A 163 -18.72 4.76 9.85
N ILE A 164 -18.10 5.74 9.20
CA ILE A 164 -16.64 5.94 9.15
C ILE A 164 -16.23 7.32 9.69
N SER A 165 -17.14 8.08 10.30
CA SER A 165 -16.89 9.48 10.70
C SER A 165 -15.73 9.62 11.68
N ASP A 166 -15.58 8.65 12.59
CA ASP A 166 -14.57 8.66 13.65
C ASP A 166 -13.34 7.80 13.31
N MET A 167 -13.27 7.26 12.09
CA MET A 167 -12.18 6.38 11.70
C MET A 167 -10.98 7.19 11.16
N TYR A 168 -9.86 7.11 11.87
CA TYR A 168 -8.60 7.71 11.49
C TYR A 168 -7.47 6.67 11.52
N THR A 169 -6.47 6.87 10.66
CA THR A 169 -5.29 6.01 10.57
C THR A 169 -4.00 6.77 10.92
N TYR A 170 -4.07 8.10 10.97
CA TYR A 170 -2.97 8.98 11.32
C TYR A 170 -3.38 10.03 12.37
N ILE A 171 -2.58 10.11 13.43
CA ILE A 171 -2.66 11.16 14.45
C ILE A 171 -1.44 12.08 14.27
N PRO A 172 -1.63 13.37 13.97
CA PRO A 172 -0.53 14.31 13.84
C PRO A 172 0.17 14.57 15.19
N ASN A 173 1.48 14.77 15.16
CA ASN A 173 2.25 15.12 16.37
C ASN A 173 1.83 16.47 16.98
N ASN A 174 1.33 17.40 16.15
CA ASN A 174 0.77 18.65 16.63
C ASN A 174 -0.69 18.40 17.05
N PRO A 175 -1.03 18.54 18.35
CA PRO A 175 -2.39 18.26 18.83
C PRO A 175 -3.44 19.22 18.27
N ASN A 176 -3.03 20.35 17.69
CA ASN A 176 -3.93 21.30 17.04
C ASN A 176 -4.36 20.87 15.63
N HIS A 177 -3.74 19.83 15.06
CA HIS A 177 -4.12 19.31 13.75
C HIS A 177 -5.15 18.18 13.91
N ALA A 178 -6.13 18.14 13.02
CA ALA A 178 -7.14 17.08 13.02
C ALA A 178 -6.54 15.71 12.69
N HIS A 179 -7.12 14.65 13.27
CA HIS A 179 -6.83 13.27 12.89
C HIS A 179 -7.27 13.02 11.45
N ASN A 180 -6.57 12.12 10.77
CA ASN A 180 -6.81 11.87 9.35
C ASN A 180 -6.86 10.36 9.05
N LYS A 181 -7.71 10.00 8.09
CA LYS A 181 -7.63 8.71 7.40
C LYS A 181 -6.83 8.92 6.11
N ILE A 182 -5.67 8.29 6.02
CA ILE A 182 -4.76 8.36 4.86
C ILE A 182 -4.25 7.00 4.43
N ASP A 183 -4.49 5.98 5.25
CA ASP A 183 -4.22 4.58 4.95
C ASP A 183 -5.50 3.91 4.46
N TYR A 184 -5.39 3.14 3.38
CA TYR A 184 -6.54 2.49 2.74
C TYR A 184 -6.20 1.05 2.36
N ILE A 185 -7.27 0.26 2.17
CA ILE A 185 -7.28 -1.07 1.55
C ILE A 185 -8.49 -1.11 0.62
#